data_AF-A0A5Q0H828-F1
#
_entry.id   AF-A0A5Q0H828-F1
#
_cell.length_a   1.000
_cell.length_b   1.000
_cell.length_c   1.000
_cell.angle_alpha   90.00
_cell.angle_beta   90.00
_cell.angle_gamma   90.00
#
_symmetry.space_group_name_H-M   'P 1'
#
loop_
_entity.id
_entity.type
_entity.pdbx_description
1 polymer ?
#
loop_
_entity_poly.entity_id
_entity_poly.type
_entity_poly.pdbx_seq_one_letter_code
_entity_poly.pdbx_strand_id
1 'polypeptide(L)'
;MTSDPHVGLARIAEGPPGTSAELVSALTELARLANHFSEVVRGLQEPTRRLVGSAAAASVSLAARRAEEAFLELEVTLGDAAAARRSLPLATPRGEDGRPMV
;
A
#
# COMPACT_ATOMS: atom_id res chain seq x y z
N MET A 1 8.79 -16.33 6.50
CA MET A 1 9.75 -15.43 5.84
C MET A 1 9.48 -14.03 6.36
N THR A 2 10.39 -13.50 7.19
CA THR A 2 10.31 -12.11 7.67
C THR A 2 10.75 -11.22 6.52
N SER A 3 9.80 -10.57 5.84
CA SER A 3 10.12 -9.55 4.83
C SER A 3 10.76 -8.37 5.54
N ASP A 4 11.98 -8.01 5.12
CA ASP A 4 12.71 -6.85 5.66
C ASP A 4 11.95 -5.55 5.30
N PRO A 5 11.49 -4.77 6.30
CA PRO A 5 10.72 -3.54 6.06
C PRO A 5 11.50 -2.47 5.28
N HIS A 6 12.84 -2.50 5.32
CA HIS A 6 13.67 -1.55 4.57
C HIS A 6 13.65 -1.82 3.07
N VAL A 7 13.44 -3.07 2.66
CA VAL A 7 13.34 -3.47 1.24
C VAL A 7 11.99 -3.04 0.65
N GLY A 8 10.92 -3.01 1.45
CA GLY A 8 9.59 -2.59 1.00
C GLY A 8 9.52 -1.11 0.64
N LEU A 9 10.10 -0.23 1.47
CA LEU A 9 10.16 1.21 1.22
C LEU A 9 11.01 1.58 0.00
N ALA A 10 12.16 0.92 -0.18
CA ALA A 10 13.04 1.16 -1.32
C ALA A 10 12.34 0.84 -2.65
N ARG A 11 11.60 -0.28 -2.73
CA ARG A 11 10.82 -0.63 -3.93
C ARG A 11 9.71 0.35 -4.28
N ILE A 12 9.06 0.96 -3.29
CA ILE A 12 8.05 2.00 -3.54
C ILE A 12 8.72 3.27 -4.11
N ALA A 13 9.97 3.53 -3.74
CA ALA A 13 10.71 4.74 -4.11
C ALA A 13 11.49 4.65 -5.43
N GLU A 14 11.64 3.47 -6.05
CA GLU A 14 12.46 3.27 -7.26
C GLU A 14 11.88 3.95 -8.52
N GLY A 15 10.62 4.38 -8.49
CA GLY A 15 10.00 5.16 -9.56
C GLY A 15 8.48 5.02 -9.58
N PRO A 16 7.76 5.87 -10.35
CA PRO A 16 6.32 5.73 -10.52
C PRO A 16 5.99 4.41 -11.25
N PRO A 17 4.94 3.68 -10.84
CA PRO A 17 4.54 2.44 -11.51
C PRO A 17 4.11 2.72 -12.96
N GLY A 18 4.68 1.97 -13.90
CA GLY A 18 4.41 2.07 -15.34
C GLY A 18 3.24 1.19 -15.81
N THR A 19 2.84 0.20 -15.01
CA THR A 19 1.72 -0.70 -15.32
C THR A 19 0.70 -0.78 -14.18
N SER A 20 -0.52 -1.22 -14.50
CA SER A 20 -1.57 -1.45 -13.49
C SER A 20 -1.20 -2.58 -12.50
N ALA A 21 -0.40 -3.55 -12.93
CA ALA A 21 0.14 -4.60 -12.07
C ALA A 21 1.17 -4.03 -11.08
N GLU A 22 2.08 -3.19 -11.56
CA GLU A 22 3.06 -2.49 -10.71
C GLU A 22 2.36 -1.56 -9.71
N LEU A 23 1.35 -0.81 -10.13
CA LEU A 23 0.58 0.06 -9.23
C LEU A 23 -0.10 -0.75 -8.12
N VAL A 24 -0.76 -1.86 -8.46
CA VAL A 24 -1.41 -2.74 -7.47
C VAL A 24 -0.38 -3.35 -6.52
N SER A 25 0.79 -3.74 -7.03
CA SER A 25 1.89 -4.23 -6.19
C SER A 25 2.38 -3.14 -5.23
N ALA A 26 2.58 -1.91 -5.71
CA ALA A 26 3.03 -0.79 -4.88
C ALA A 26 2.00 -0.43 -3.79
N LEU A 27 0.71 -0.36 -4.14
CA LEU A 27 -0.38 -0.11 -3.19
C LEU A 27 -0.47 -1.21 -2.12
N THR A 28 -0.31 -2.47 -2.52
CA THR A 28 -0.32 -3.61 -1.59
C THR A 28 0.82 -3.50 -0.57
N GLU A 29 2.03 -3.19 -1.02
CA GLU A 29 3.18 -3.02 -0.11
C GLU A 29 3.01 -1.81 0.80
N LEU A 30 2.47 -0.70 0.27
CA LEU A 30 2.21 0.49 1.07
C LEU A 30 1.13 0.25 2.14
N ALA A 31 0.05 -0.47 1.81
CA ALA A 31 -0.99 -0.85 2.76
C ALA A 31 -0.42 -1.72 3.89
N ARG A 32 0.39 -2.73 3.55
CA ARG A 32 1.10 -3.56 4.55
C ARG A 32 2.00 -2.74 5.46
N LEU A 33 2.74 -1.78 4.90
CA LEU A 33 3.60 -0.91 5.67
C LEU A 33 2.79 0.01 6.60
N ALA A 34 1.70 0.60 6.13
CA ALA A 34 0.83 1.45 6.93
C ALA A 34 0.22 0.67 8.12
N ASN A 35 -0.24 -0.56 7.89
CA ASN A 35 -0.73 -1.45 8.95
C ASN A 35 0.38 -1.84 9.94
N HIS A 36 1.57 -2.18 9.46
CA HIS A 36 2.68 -2.50 10.35
C HIS A 36 3.11 -1.28 11.19
N PHE A 37 3.16 -0.11 10.57
CA PHE A 37 3.49 1.14 11.24
C PHE A 37 2.45 1.49 12.32
N SER A 38 1.16 1.32 12.06
CA SER A 38 0.11 1.58 13.06
C SER A 38 0.29 0.67 14.30
N GLU A 39 0.59 -0.62 14.11
CA GLU A 39 0.85 -1.57 15.19
C GLU A 39 2.11 -1.22 16.00
N VAL A 40 3.22 -0.89 15.31
CA VAL A 40 4.46 -0.48 15.97
C VAL A 40 4.25 0.78 16.80
N VAL A 41 3.62 1.81 16.23
CA VAL A 41 3.36 3.07 16.93
C VAL A 41 2.40 2.84 18.11
N ARG A 42 1.38 2.00 17.95
CA ARG A 42 0.46 1.63 19.04
C ARG A 42 1.20 0.97 20.21
N GLY A 43 2.14 0.08 19.91
CA GLY A 43 3.00 -0.56 20.92
C GLY A 43 3.85 0.42 21.75
N LEU A 44 4.14 1.62 21.22
CA LEU A 44 4.90 2.65 21.91
C LEU A 44 4.07 3.51 22.87
N GLN A 45 2.74 3.38 22.87
CA GLN A 45 1.86 4.22 23.71
C GLN A 45 2.17 4.05 25.20
N GLU A 46 2.23 2.81 25.70
CA GLU A 46 2.46 2.55 27.12
C GLU A 46 3.87 2.96 27.57
N PRO A 47 4.96 2.59 26.85
CA PRO A 47 6.29 3.12 27.14
C PRO A 47 6.33 4.65 27.17
N THR A 48 5.70 5.31 26.20
CA THR A 48 5.65 6.79 26.13
C THR A 48 4.92 7.37 27.34
N ARG A 49 3.80 6.75 27.75
CA ARG A 49 3.05 7.17 28.94
C ARG A 49 3.90 7.11 30.20
N ARG A 50 4.66 6.02 30.37
CA ARG A 50 5.52 5.82 31.56
C ARG A 50 6.75 6.71 31.58
N LEU A 51 7.38 6.95 30.42
CA LEU A 51 8.68 7.64 30.33
C LEU A 51 8.57 9.14 30.08
N VAL A 52 7.52 9.59 29.40
CA VAL A 52 7.36 10.98 28.95
C VAL A 52 6.10 11.62 29.50
N GLY A 53 5.02 10.84 29.64
CA GLY A 53 3.76 11.28 30.23
C GLY A 53 2.56 11.11 29.30
N SER A 54 1.38 11.43 29.84
CA SER A 54 0.09 11.19 29.19
C SER A 54 -0.10 11.99 27.89
N ALA A 55 0.36 13.24 27.84
CA ALA A 55 0.23 14.09 26.66
C ALA A 55 0.98 13.51 25.45
N ALA A 56 2.24 13.07 25.64
CA ALA A 56 3.01 12.43 24.57
C ALA A 56 2.40 11.09 24.15
N ALA A 57 1.89 10.29 25.10
CA ALA A 57 1.20 9.04 24.79
C ALA A 57 -0.09 9.26 23.97
N ALA A 58 -0.81 10.37 24.20
CA ALA A 58 -1.96 10.75 23.39
C ALA A 58 -1.55 11.08 21.94
N SER A 59 -0.43 11.79 21.75
CA SER A 59 0.11 12.05 20.41
C SER A 59 0.52 10.77 19.68
N VAL A 60 1.13 9.80 20.38
CA VAL A 60 1.45 8.48 19.82
C VAL A 60 0.19 7.72 19.42
N SER A 61 -0.84 7.72 20.26
CA SER A 61 -2.15 7.12 19.95
C SER A 61 -2.77 7.73 18.69
N LEU A 62 -2.72 9.06 18.54
CA LEU A 62 -3.21 9.76 17.35
C LEU A 62 -2.41 9.38 16.10
N ALA A 63 -1.09 9.24 16.20
CA ALA A 63 -0.26 8.81 15.08
C ALA A 63 -0.60 7.38 14.63
N ALA A 64 -0.80 6.44 15.58
CA ALA A 64 -1.24 5.08 15.27
C ALA A 64 -2.62 5.05 14.60
N ARG A 65 -3.56 5.86 15.09
CA ARG A 65 -4.90 6.02 14.50
C ARG A 65 -4.84 6.50 13.06
N ARG A 66 -4.04 7.54 12.78
CA ARG A 66 -3.88 8.09 11.42
C ARG A 66 -3.21 7.09 10.47
N ALA A 67 -2.27 6.28 10.97
CA ALA A 67 -1.66 5.21 10.19
C ALA A 67 -2.69 4.10 9.84
N GLU A 68 -3.55 3.74 10.79
CA GLU A 68 -4.67 2.81 10.57
C GLU A 68 -5.68 3.37 9.55
N GLU A 69 -6.05 4.65 9.66
CA GLU A 69 -6.92 5.33 8.68
C GLU A 69 -6.29 5.32 7.28
N ALA A 70 -5.01 5.64 7.16
CA ALA A 70 -4.30 5.57 5.88
C ALA A 70 -4.27 4.15 5.30
N PHE A 71 -4.07 3.12 6.13
CA PHE A 71 -4.16 1.72 5.71
C PHE A 71 -5.53 1.38 5.12
N LEU A 72 -6.62 1.76 5.80
CA LEU A 72 -7.98 1.48 5.33
C LEU A 72 -8.28 2.14 3.98
N GLU A 73 -7.88 3.41 3.81
CA GLU A 73 -8.05 4.11 2.53
C GLU A 73 -7.24 3.49 1.39
N LEU A 74 -6.05 2.97 1.70
CA LEU A 74 -5.22 2.24 0.73
C LEU A 74 -5.85 0.90 0.33
N GLU A 75 -6.48 0.18 1.26
CA GLU A 75 -7.20 -1.06 0.96
C GLU A 75 -8.41 -0.80 0.04
N VAL A 76 -9.15 0.29 0.27
CA VAL A 76 -10.22 0.73 -0.63
C VAL A 76 -9.66 0.99 -2.04
N THR A 77 -8.60 1.79 -2.12
CA THR A 77 -7.94 2.13 -3.39
C THR A 77 -7.41 0.88 -4.11
N LEU A 78 -6.86 -0.08 -3.37
CA LEU A 78 -6.39 -1.35 -3.90
C LEU A 78 -7.56 -2.16 -4.50
N GLY A 79 -8.70 -2.17 -3.83
CA GLY A 79 -9.95 -2.77 -4.32
C GLY A 79 -10.37 -2.19 -5.67
N ASP A 80 -10.39 -0.86 -5.77
CA ASP A 80 -10.73 -0.13 -6.99
C ASP A 80 -9.74 -0.40 -8.13
N ALA A 81 -8.44 -0.34 -7.85
CA ALA A 81 -7.39 -0.62 -8.83
C ALA A 81 -7.47 -2.07 -9.35
N ALA A 82 -7.74 -3.04 -8.46
CA ALA A 82 -7.92 -4.43 -8.83
C ALA A 82 -9.20 -4.66 -9.66
N ALA A 83 -10.29 -3.95 -9.35
CA ALA A 83 -11.52 -3.99 -10.13
C ALA A 83 -11.32 -3.41 -11.53
N ALA A 84 -10.72 -2.22 -11.63
CA ALA A 84 -10.39 -1.58 -12.91
C ALA A 84 -9.53 -2.50 -13.80
N ARG A 85 -8.54 -3.19 -13.23
CA ARG A 85 -7.69 -4.14 -13.97
C ARG A 85 -8.49 -5.31 -14.56
N ARG A 86 -9.46 -5.86 -13.83
CA ARG A 86 -10.31 -6.98 -14.32
C ARG A 86 -11.26 -6.55 -15.43
N SER A 87 -11.65 -5.28 -15.45
CA SER A 87 -12.57 -4.72 -16.45
C SER A 87 -11.90 -4.28 -17.74
N LEU A 88 -10.57 -4.19 -17.79
CA LEU A 88 -9.86 -3.86 -19.02
C LEU A 88 -9.94 -5.03 -20.01
N PRO A 89 -10.34 -4.79 -21.27
CA PRO A 89 -10.31 -5.83 -22.29
C PRO A 89 -8.87 -6.34 -22.44
N LEU A 90 -8.71 -7.67 -22.49
CA LEU A 90 -7.47 -8.29 -22.95
C LEU A 90 -7.15 -7.68 -24.32
N ALA A 91 -6.12 -6.84 -24.39
CA ALA A 91 -5.62 -6.36 -25.65
C ALA A 91 -5.28 -7.59 -26.48
N THR A 92 -6.11 -7.88 -27.48
CA THR A 92 -5.81 -8.87 -28.49
C THR A 92 -4.50 -8.39 -29.12
N PRO A 93 -3.42 -9.19 -29.12
CA PRO A 93 -2.24 -8.82 -29.88
C PRO A 93 -2.74 -8.64 -31.31
N ARG A 94 -2.62 -7.43 -31.85
CA ARG A 94 -2.91 -7.18 -33.26
C ARG A 94 -2.00 -8.11 -34.03
N GLY A 95 -2.58 -9.12 -34.68
CA GLY A 95 -1.85 -9.88 -35.68
C GLY A 95 -1.32 -8.89 -36.70
N GLU A 96 0.00 -8.84 -36.83
CA GLU A 96 0.63 -8.44 -38.08
C GLU A 96 0.14 -9.43 -39.13
N ASP A 97 -1.00 -9.14 -39.76
CA ASP A 97 -1.35 -9.57 -41.11
C ASP A 97 -2.76 -9.05 -41.43
N GLY A 98 -2.80 -7.77 -41.80
CA GLY A 98 -4.00 -7.10 -42.28
C GLY A 98 -4.42 -7.60 -43.66
N ARG A 99 -5.05 -8.78 -43.73
CA ARG A 99 -5.76 -9.22 -44.95
C ARG A 99 -7.16 -9.75 -44.64
N PRO A 100 -8.18 -9.34 -45.41
CA PRO A 100 -9.52 -9.90 -45.30
C PRO A 100 -9.56 -11.27 -45.99
N MET A 101 -10.19 -12.25 -45.35
CA MET A 101 -10.59 -13.49 -46.01
C MET A 101 -11.99 -13.30 -46.62
N VAL A 102 -12.05 -13.54 -47.93
CA VAL A 102 -13.27 -13.73 -48.74
C VAL A 102 -13.93 -15.07 -48.43
#